data_AF-A0A916FDY4-F1
#
_entry.id   AF-A0A916FDY4-F1
#
_cell.length_a   1.000
_cell.length_b   1.000
_cell.length_c   1.000
_cell.angle_alpha   90.00
_cell.angle_beta   90.00
_cell.angle_gamma   90.00
#
_symmetry.space_group_name_H-M   'P 1'
#
loop_
_entity.id
_entity.type
_entity.pdbx_description
1 polymer ?
#
loop_
_entity_poly.entity_id
_entity_poly.type
_entity_poly.pdbx_seq_one_letter_code
_entity_poly.pdbx_strand_id
1 'polypeptide(L)'
;MRSIQWIIFITLLAAGCVAPQNPATPSAAPIVPAAIPTAVSTKSNGLPDETSTPEVTPLPTGPQAPAINNTVWLNTEPLTQDQLNGQVVLVDFWTFG
;
A
#
# COMPACT_ATOMS: atom_id res chain seq x y z
N MET A 1 -12.61 -21.00 -49.23
CA MET A 1 -11.54 -20.46 -48.36
C MET A 1 -12.05 -19.82 -47.05
N ARG A 2 -13.29 -20.11 -46.60
CA ARG A 2 -13.85 -19.65 -45.30
C ARG A 2 -13.98 -20.76 -44.25
N SER A 3 -13.86 -22.02 -44.68
CA SER A 3 -14.01 -23.22 -43.87
C SER A 3 -12.71 -23.72 -43.21
N ILE A 4 -11.54 -23.20 -43.61
CA ILE A 4 -10.24 -23.54 -43.00
C ILE A 4 -9.95 -22.73 -41.73
N GLN A 5 -10.52 -21.52 -41.60
CA GLN A 5 -10.34 -20.70 -40.38
C GLN A 5 -11.14 -21.20 -39.17
N TRP A 6 -12.27 -21.88 -39.40
CA TRP A 6 -13.07 -22.44 -38.31
C TRP A 6 -12.42 -23.65 -37.64
N ILE A 7 -11.58 -24.39 -38.36
CA ILE A 7 -10.93 -25.61 -37.84
C ILE A 7 -9.77 -25.25 -36.89
N ILE A 8 -9.05 -24.15 -37.13
CA ILE A 8 -7.97 -23.66 -36.24
C ILE A 8 -8.54 -23.20 -34.89
N PHE A 9 -9.79 -22.70 -34.86
CA PHE A 9 -10.44 -22.22 -33.65
C PHE A 9 -10.98 -23.33 -32.72
N ILE A 10 -11.11 -24.58 -33.19
CA ILE A 10 -11.70 -25.68 -32.40
C ILE A 10 -10.62 -26.54 -31.70
N THR A 11 -9.34 -26.43 -32.07
CA THR A 11 -8.23 -27.22 -31.50
C THR A 11 -7.47 -26.57 -30.34
N LEU A 12 -7.95 -25.45 -29.77
CA LEU A 12 -7.36 -24.83 -28.59
C LEU A 12 -8.29 -24.89 -27.36
N LEU A 13 -9.04 -25.99 -27.24
CA LEU A 13 -9.94 -26.27 -26.13
C LEU A 13 -9.64 -27.66 -25.53
N ALA A 14 -8.44 -27.86 -24.97
CA ALA A 14 -8.20 -28.97 -24.05
C ALA A 14 -6.95 -28.74 -23.19
N ALA A 15 -7.12 -29.00 -21.89
CA ALA A 15 -6.10 -29.33 -20.89
C ALA A 15 -5.25 -28.18 -20.32
N GLY A 16 -5.86 -27.48 -19.36
CA GLY A 16 -5.13 -26.68 -18.37
C GLY A 16 -5.94 -26.54 -17.09
N CYS A 17 -6.27 -27.65 -16.43
CA CYS A 17 -6.75 -27.62 -15.04
C CYS A 17 -5.61 -27.11 -14.15
N VAL A 18 -5.56 -25.81 -13.90
CA VAL A 18 -4.71 -25.23 -12.87
C VAL A 18 -5.50 -25.25 -11.57
N ALA A 19 -5.08 -26.10 -10.63
CA ALA A 19 -5.60 -26.15 -9.27
C ALA A 19 -5.30 -24.82 -8.53
N PRO A 20 -6.13 -24.43 -7.54
CA PRO A 20 -5.89 -23.21 -6.77
C PRO A 20 -4.67 -23.39 -5.86
N GLN A 21 -3.59 -22.68 -6.18
CA GLN A 21 -2.46 -22.51 -5.27
C GLN A 21 -2.81 -21.43 -4.24
N ASN A 22 -3.25 -21.90 -3.07
CA ASN A 22 -3.47 -21.06 -1.89
C ASN A 22 -2.11 -20.45 -1.49
N PRO A 23 -1.95 -19.11 -1.46
CA PRO A 23 -0.73 -18.54 -0.90
C PRO A 23 -0.66 -18.93 0.58
N ALA A 24 0.50 -19.45 0.97
CA ALA A 24 0.78 -19.86 2.34
C ALA A 24 0.40 -18.75 3.32
N THR A 25 -0.39 -19.11 4.33
CA THR A 25 -0.57 -18.35 5.56
C THR A 25 0.81 -17.98 6.10
N PRO A 26 1.13 -16.69 6.36
CA PRO A 26 2.33 -16.36 7.11
C PRO A 26 2.18 -16.99 8.49
N SER A 27 2.92 -18.08 8.74
CA SER A 27 3.08 -18.67 10.06
C SER A 27 3.72 -17.61 10.93
N ALA A 28 2.92 -16.98 11.80
CA ALA A 28 3.39 -16.06 12.82
C ALA A 28 4.41 -16.80 13.71
N ALA A 29 5.69 -16.63 13.41
CA ALA A 29 6.76 -17.06 14.28
C ALA A 29 6.72 -16.16 15.53
N PRO A 30 6.73 -16.72 16.75
CA PRO A 30 6.86 -15.92 17.95
C PRO A 30 8.23 -15.24 17.92
N ILE A 31 8.23 -13.91 17.80
CA ILE A 31 9.39 -13.06 18.05
C ILE A 31 9.78 -13.22 19.52
N VAL A 32 10.78 -14.06 19.80
CA VAL A 32 11.43 -14.17 21.11
C VAL A 32 12.49 -13.08 21.18
N PRO A 33 12.39 -12.09 22.09
CA PRO A 33 13.42 -11.06 22.22
C PRO A 33 14.72 -11.67 22.76
N ALA A 34 15.84 -11.46 22.06
CA ALA A 34 17.16 -11.78 22.56
C ALA A 34 17.53 -10.81 23.69
N ALA A 35 17.82 -11.36 24.88
CA ALA A 35 18.23 -10.59 26.05
C ALA A 35 19.64 -9.99 25.86
N ILE A 36 19.78 -8.69 26.12
CA ILE A 36 21.06 -7.99 26.22
C ILE A 36 21.38 -7.80 27.72
N PRO A 37 22.60 -8.12 28.20
CA PRO A 37 22.92 -8.10 29.63
C PRO A 37 23.03 -6.69 30.21
N THR A 38 22.42 -6.52 31.38
CA THR A 38 22.45 -5.33 32.24
C THR A 38 23.83 -5.11 32.85
N ALA A 39 24.46 -3.96 32.57
CA ALA A 39 25.54 -3.42 33.39
C ALA A 39 25.23 -1.96 33.75
N VAL A 40 25.33 -1.67 35.04
CA VAL A 40 24.75 -0.56 35.80
C VAL A 40 25.58 0.71 35.67
N SER A 41 24.94 1.90 35.64
CA SER A 41 25.49 3.07 36.35
C SER A 41 24.40 4.10 36.65
N THR A 42 24.00 4.15 37.92
CA THR A 42 23.04 5.08 38.51
C THR A 42 23.65 6.49 38.64
N LYS A 43 23.04 7.47 37.99
CA LYS A 43 23.12 8.87 38.40
C LYS A 43 21.71 9.47 38.38
N SER A 44 21.16 9.59 39.59
CA SER A 44 19.84 10.14 39.86
C SER A 44 19.83 11.66 39.61
N ASN A 45 19.30 12.04 38.45
CA ASN A 45 18.70 13.34 38.20
C ASN A 45 17.27 13.04 37.74
N GLY A 46 16.28 13.72 38.32
CA GLY A 46 14.85 13.40 38.28
C GLY A 46 14.37 12.72 37.00
N LEU A 47 13.66 11.61 37.19
CA LEU A 47 13.05 10.78 36.14
C LEU A 47 12.31 11.69 35.14
N PRO A 48 12.77 11.83 33.88
CA PRO A 48 11.83 12.19 32.83
C PRO A 48 10.79 11.08 32.83
N ASP A 49 9.53 11.44 33.03
CA ASP A 49 8.41 10.52 32.98
C ASP A 49 8.39 9.89 31.57
N GLU A 50 8.97 8.69 31.47
CA GLU A 50 8.95 7.80 30.30
C GLU A 50 7.54 7.22 30.06
N THR A 51 6.51 7.96 30.46
CA THR A 51 5.09 7.71 30.17
C THR A 51 4.52 8.83 29.30
N SER A 52 5.35 9.51 28.52
CA SER A 52 4.83 10.31 27.40
C SER A 52 4.38 9.36 26.29
N THR A 53 3.24 8.70 26.51
CA THR A 53 2.52 8.03 25.43
C THR A 53 2.24 9.10 24.38
N PRO A 54 2.70 8.95 23.12
CA PRO A 54 2.42 9.94 22.10
C PRO A 54 0.90 10.09 22.01
N GLU A 55 0.40 11.29 22.33
CA GLU A 55 -1.01 11.61 22.17
C GLU A 55 -1.30 11.59 20.67
N VAL A 56 -1.92 10.49 20.20
CA VAL A 56 -2.35 10.36 18.81
C VAL A 56 -3.70 11.02 18.69
N THR A 57 -3.73 12.27 18.26
CA THR A 57 -4.97 12.93 17.87
C THR A 57 -5.50 12.26 16.60
N PRO A 58 -6.71 11.65 16.63
CA PRO A 58 -7.27 11.02 15.44
C PRO A 58 -7.53 12.07 14.35
N LEU A 59 -7.21 11.75 13.11
CA LEU A 59 -7.51 12.60 11.96
C LEU A 59 -9.02 12.58 11.68
N PRO A 60 -9.66 13.74 11.43
CA PRO A 60 -11.04 13.78 11.02
C PRO A 60 -11.21 13.14 9.64
N THR A 61 -12.33 12.46 9.42
CA THR A 61 -12.72 11.98 8.09
C THR A 61 -13.54 13.05 7.39
N GLY A 62 -13.04 13.56 6.26
CA GLY A 62 -13.73 14.51 5.41
C GLY A 62 -14.69 13.85 4.42
N PRO A 63 -15.42 14.64 3.61
CA PRO A 63 -16.15 14.12 2.46
C PRO A 63 -15.22 13.46 1.45
N GLN A 64 -15.78 12.70 0.50
CA GLN A 64 -15.02 12.15 -0.61
C GLN A 64 -14.32 13.27 -1.40
N ALA A 65 -13.04 13.07 -1.70
CA ALA A 65 -12.26 14.00 -2.51
C ALA A 65 -12.88 14.13 -3.92
N PRO A 66 -12.99 15.35 -4.47
CA PRO A 66 -13.39 15.55 -5.87
C PRO A 66 -12.41 14.92 -6.86
N ALA A 67 -12.88 14.59 -8.05
CA ALA A 67 -12.03 14.09 -9.13
C ALA A 67 -11.05 15.19 -9.62
N ILE A 68 -9.78 14.82 -9.81
CA ILE A 68 -8.75 15.72 -10.35
C ILE A 68 -8.78 15.69 -11.87
N ASN A 69 -9.34 16.74 -12.47
CA ASN A 69 -9.52 16.85 -13.92
C ASN A 69 -8.77 18.09 -14.45
N ASN A 70 -7.48 17.92 -14.79
CA ASN A 70 -6.67 18.98 -15.39
C ASN A 70 -6.45 18.75 -16.88
N THR A 71 -6.47 19.82 -17.67
CA THR A 71 -6.20 19.78 -19.12
C THR A 71 -4.72 19.59 -19.44
N VAL A 72 -3.84 20.13 -18.59
CA VAL A 72 -2.38 20.11 -18.78
C VAL A 72 -1.73 19.46 -17.58
N TRP A 73 -0.77 18.58 -17.85
CA TRP A 73 0.02 17.87 -16.86
C TRP A 73 1.50 18.10 -17.10
N LEU A 74 2.26 18.21 -16.02
CA LEU A 74 3.70 18.33 -16.06
C LEU A 74 4.31 17.11 -15.36
N ASN A 75 5.48 16.68 -15.85
CA ASN A 75 6.28 15.56 -15.33
C ASN A 75 5.64 14.16 -15.43
N THR A 76 4.39 14.05 -15.86
CA THR A 76 3.63 12.80 -15.93
C THR A 76 2.58 12.85 -17.03
N GLU A 77 2.13 11.68 -17.45
CA GLU A 77 0.84 11.55 -18.14
C GLU A 77 -0.32 11.91 -17.18
N PRO A 78 -1.53 12.23 -17.69
CA PRO A 78 -2.67 12.54 -16.84
C PRO A 78 -2.96 11.46 -15.79
N LEU A 79 -3.03 11.85 -14.52
CA LEU A 79 -3.39 10.94 -13.44
C LEU A 79 -4.91 10.77 -13.37
N THR A 80 -5.35 9.52 -13.30
CA THR A 80 -6.77 9.13 -13.18
C THR A 80 -7.12 8.78 -11.74
N GLN A 81 -8.40 8.90 -11.37
CA GLN A 81 -8.86 8.57 -10.02
C GLN A 81 -8.53 7.12 -9.62
N ASP A 82 -8.64 6.18 -10.57
CA ASP A 82 -8.37 4.76 -10.31
C ASP A 82 -6.91 4.50 -9.93
N GLN A 83 -5.97 5.26 -10.50
CA GLN A 83 -4.54 5.17 -10.16
C GLN A 83 -4.23 5.73 -8.76
N LEU A 84 -5.07 6.63 -8.26
CA LEU A 84 -4.88 7.29 -6.97
C LEU A 84 -5.53 6.52 -5.80
N ASN A 85 -6.48 5.63 -6.09
CA ASN A 85 -7.13 4.82 -5.06
C ASN A 85 -6.13 3.90 -4.35
N GLY A 86 -6.13 3.94 -3.02
CA GLY A 86 -5.18 3.21 -2.17
C GLY A 86 -3.86 3.95 -1.91
N GLN A 87 -3.65 5.11 -2.54
CA GLN A 87 -2.50 5.97 -2.29
C GLN A 87 -2.87 7.13 -1.36
N VAL A 88 -1.90 7.57 -0.56
CA VAL A 88 -2.00 8.84 0.16
C VAL A 88 -1.62 9.96 -0.80
N VAL A 89 -2.58 10.82 -1.13
CA VAL A 89 -2.41 11.91 -2.10
C VAL A 89 -2.43 13.26 -1.40
N LEU A 90 -1.44 14.11 -1.70
CA LEU A 90 -1.41 15.51 -1.30
C LEU A 90 -1.72 16.40 -2.51
N VAL A 91 -2.70 17.28 -2.36
CA VAL A 91 -3.02 18.31 -3.36
C VAL A 91 -2.51 19.64 -2.83
N ASP A 92 -1.64 20.29 -3.58
CA ASP A 92 -1.06 21.59 -3.24
C ASP A 92 -1.36 22.61 -4.35
N PHE A 93 -1.90 23.77 -3.96
CA PHE A 93 -2.28 24.85 -4.88
C PHE A 93 -1.26 25.98 -4.78
N TRP A 94 -0.60 26.28 -5.89
CA TRP A 94 0.47 27.27 -5.96
C TRP A 94 0.42 28.09 -7.25
N THR A 95 1.09 29.23 -7.25
CA THR A 95 1.31 30.06 -8.44
C THR A 95 2.80 30.22 -8.69
N PHE A 96 3.19 30.43 -9.95
CA PHE A 96 4.53 30.88 -10.27
C PHE A 96 4.70 32.36 -9.86
N GLY A 97 5.88 32.72 -9.35
CA GLY A 97 6.20 34.07 -8.88
C GLY A 97 6.62 35.02 -10.00
#